data_AF-A0A1G3WJ89-F1
#
_entry.id   AF-A0A1G3WJ89-F1
#
_cell.length_a   1.000
_cell.length_b   1.000
_cell.length_c   1.000
_cell.angle_alpha   90.00
_cell.angle_beta   90.00
_cell.angle_gamma   90.00
#
_symmetry.space_group_name_H-M   'P 1'
#
loop_
_entity.id
_entity.type
_entity.pdbx_description
1 polymer ?
#
loop_
_entity_poly.entity_id
_entity_poly.type
_entity_poly.pdbx_seq_one_letter_code
_entity_poly.pdbx_strand_id
1 'polypeptide(L)'
;MKKILTTLVLLISLVVLVACTSNEDTGYTGTYVGYSWKGENNGVLFDDATEYVITTLTLDKDGVILDADVDFKILKDGVWSSRLNGNTAVAIDYSVTPTAAVLGTTPSNGTSMFTITGSNMMSFYAVGVNSDGIVALTFVDPMTRYRFEVKLDSTFDYTQPVSTLTIGSGLLVPTTQTAGGALTKPASWDSLAAKTFFDISYYSHVVTDSGIFAGVTKDSTVQLLLEKLGISFVDNKPQEQVVSFGYFGLGGWAGNYAAIASFLIGKNATGLLSLVDWTNPDYLESINDDNEFGIDVPAGSTVTVQDSFDTIAGATVRMSRESESYQKALVEAGILTLEDVIIGRF
;
A
#
# COMPACT_ATOMS: atom_id res chain seq x y z
N MET A 1 48.49 -34.08 49.34
CA MET A 1 48.32 -34.57 47.95
C MET A 1 46.88 -34.84 47.56
N LYS A 2 46.05 -35.56 48.36
CA LYS A 2 44.63 -35.83 48.01
C LYS A 2 43.80 -34.57 47.70
N LYS A 3 43.92 -33.51 48.52
CA LYS A 3 43.16 -32.25 48.32
C LYS A 3 43.50 -31.51 47.01
N ILE A 4 44.76 -31.54 46.59
CA ILE A 4 45.20 -30.88 45.33
C ILE A 4 44.67 -31.65 44.12
N LEU A 5 44.64 -32.98 44.19
CA LEU A 5 44.08 -33.82 43.12
C LEU A 5 42.56 -33.62 42.98
N THR A 6 41.83 -33.46 44.10
CA THR A 6 40.38 -33.18 44.06
C THR A 6 40.07 -31.81 43.46
N THR A 7 40.87 -30.79 43.79
CA THR A 7 40.70 -29.44 43.21
C THR A 7 41.02 -29.42 41.72
N LEU A 8 42.05 -30.15 41.27
CA LEU A 8 42.43 -30.22 39.86
C LEU A 8 41.36 -30.95 39.02
N VAL A 9 40.79 -32.03 39.55
CA VAL A 9 39.68 -32.76 38.89
C VAL A 9 38.43 -31.87 38.81
N LEU A 10 38.10 -31.12 39.86
CA LEU A 10 36.96 -30.19 39.85
C LEU A 10 37.15 -29.06 38.82
N LEU A 11 38.37 -28.53 38.71
CA LEU A 11 38.70 -27.46 37.76
C LEU A 11 38.63 -27.96 36.30
N ILE A 12 39.13 -29.16 36.02
CA ILE A 12 39.03 -29.79 34.70
C ILE A 12 37.56 -30.11 34.37
N SER A 13 36.78 -30.56 35.35
CA SER A 13 35.33 -30.81 35.17
C SER A 13 34.57 -29.52 34.84
N LEU A 14 34.93 -28.39 35.47
CA LEU A 14 34.33 -27.09 35.20
C LEU A 14 34.69 -26.57 33.81
N VAL A 15 35.94 -26.75 33.37
CA VAL A 15 36.40 -26.33 32.03
C VAL A 15 35.78 -27.21 30.94
N VAL A 16 35.55 -28.50 31.20
CA VAL A 16 34.83 -29.40 30.27
C VAL A 16 33.34 -29.06 30.22
N LEU A 17 32.71 -28.64 31.33
CA LEU A 17 31.32 -28.17 31.33
C LEU A 17 31.11 -26.84 30.60
N VAL A 18 32.08 -25.91 30.68
CA VAL A 18 32.06 -24.63 29.94
C VAL A 18 32.43 -24.82 28.45
N ALA A 19 33.18 -25.88 28.11
CA ALA A 19 33.49 -26.24 26.73
C ALA A 19 32.45 -27.19 26.08
N CYS A 20 31.56 -27.79 26.88
CA CYS A 20 30.45 -28.65 26.42
C CYS A 20 29.09 -27.95 26.42
N THR A 21 29.00 -26.65 26.71
CA THR A 21 28.01 -25.82 26.02
C THR A 21 28.48 -25.69 24.58
N SER A 22 28.30 -26.77 23.83
CA SER A 22 28.26 -26.71 22.37
C SER A 22 27.44 -25.49 22.02
N ASN A 23 28.02 -24.61 21.22
CA ASN A 23 27.26 -23.77 20.31
C ASN A 23 26.24 -24.71 19.65
N GLU A 24 25.03 -24.80 20.22
CA GLU A 24 23.90 -25.15 19.40
C GLU A 24 23.87 -23.97 18.44
N ASP A 25 24.37 -24.24 17.25
CA ASP A 25 24.14 -23.47 16.04
C ASP A 25 22.63 -23.49 15.83
N THR A 26 21.93 -22.80 16.73
CA THR A 26 20.53 -22.48 16.70
C THR A 26 20.45 -21.43 15.62
N GLY A 27 20.58 -21.91 14.38
CA GLY A 27 20.39 -21.06 13.21
C GLY A 27 19.04 -20.34 13.31
N TYR A 28 18.72 -19.52 12.34
CA TYR A 28 17.65 -18.52 12.49
C TYR A 28 16.22 -19.07 12.59
N THR A 29 16.00 -20.37 12.78
CA THR A 29 14.68 -21.01 12.81
C THR A 29 13.76 -20.38 13.86
N GLY A 30 12.64 -19.82 13.41
CA GLY A 30 11.66 -19.22 14.31
C GLY A 30 10.68 -18.32 13.59
N THR A 31 9.76 -17.72 14.35
CA THR A 31 8.86 -16.68 13.88
C THR A 31 9.14 -15.39 14.63
N TYR A 32 9.40 -14.31 13.90
CA TYR A 32 9.86 -13.03 14.44
C TYR A 32 8.95 -11.91 13.99
N VAL A 33 8.76 -10.93 14.86
CA VAL A 33 7.77 -9.87 14.67
C VAL A 33 8.40 -8.52 14.94
N GLY A 34 8.31 -7.62 13.96
CA GLY A 34 8.78 -6.25 14.10
C GLY A 34 7.67 -5.24 13.88
N TYR A 35 7.80 -4.07 14.52
CA TYR A 35 6.78 -3.01 14.53
C TYR A 35 7.40 -1.66 14.20
N SER A 36 6.74 -0.87 13.36
CA SER A 36 7.00 0.57 13.19
C SER A 36 5.70 1.30 13.51
N TRP A 37 5.75 2.43 14.21
CA TRP A 37 4.54 3.13 14.63
C TRP A 37 4.62 4.64 14.45
N LYS A 38 3.44 5.25 14.40
CA LYS A 38 3.30 6.68 14.17
C LYS A 38 3.85 7.48 15.34
N GLY A 39 4.81 8.35 15.03
CA GLY A 39 5.41 9.27 16.00
C GLY A 39 6.60 8.68 16.76
N GLU A 40 7.07 7.48 16.39
CA GLU A 40 8.26 6.86 16.98
C GLU A 40 9.48 7.80 16.97
N ASN A 41 9.76 8.40 15.80
CA ASN A 41 10.77 9.45 15.62
C ASN A 41 10.52 10.77 16.37
N ASN A 42 9.42 10.86 17.11
CA ASN A 42 9.11 11.99 18.00
C ASN A 42 9.02 11.52 19.46
N GLY A 43 9.52 10.33 19.78
CA GLY A 43 9.53 9.75 21.12
C GLY A 43 8.17 9.24 21.60
N VAL A 44 7.18 9.07 20.71
CA VAL A 44 5.90 8.45 21.06
C VAL A 44 6.15 6.97 21.40
N LEU A 45 5.65 6.51 22.54
CA LEU A 45 5.73 5.10 22.91
C LEU A 45 4.74 4.28 22.07
N PHE A 46 5.07 3.01 21.82
CA PHE A 46 4.18 2.12 21.06
C PHE A 46 2.76 2.03 21.66
N ASP A 47 2.65 1.99 22.99
CA ASP A 47 1.37 1.93 23.70
C ASP A 47 0.49 3.19 23.49
N ASP A 48 1.11 4.32 23.14
CA ASP A 48 0.44 5.59 22.85
C ASP A 48 0.18 5.78 21.35
N ALA A 49 0.61 4.84 20.50
CA ALA A 49 0.46 4.94 19.06
C ALA A 49 -1.00 4.79 18.62
N THR A 50 -1.39 5.55 17.59
CA THR A 50 -2.72 5.43 16.96
C THR A 50 -2.70 4.62 15.67
N GLU A 51 -1.51 4.37 15.13
CA GLU A 51 -1.27 3.67 13.87
C GLU A 51 0.06 2.92 13.96
N TYR A 52 0.13 1.69 13.47
CA TYR A 52 1.38 0.94 13.34
C TYR A 52 1.36 -0.02 12.15
N VAL A 53 2.55 -0.37 11.68
CA VAL A 53 2.81 -1.45 10.73
C VAL A 53 3.50 -2.59 11.47
N ILE A 54 3.12 -3.82 11.16
CA ILE A 54 3.69 -5.04 11.71
C ILE A 54 4.21 -5.92 10.58
N THR A 55 5.39 -6.49 10.74
CA THR A 55 5.95 -7.52 9.84
C THR A 55 6.21 -8.79 10.65
N THR A 56 5.70 -9.92 10.17
CA THR A 56 5.95 -11.25 10.74
C THR A 56 6.74 -12.07 9.74
N LEU A 57 7.86 -12.66 10.16
CA LEU A 57 8.71 -13.52 9.33
C LEU A 57 8.83 -14.89 9.97
N THR A 58 8.72 -15.95 9.19
CA THR A 58 9.14 -17.30 9.61
C THR A 58 10.39 -17.68 8.86
N LEU A 59 11.46 -18.00 9.57
CA LEU A 59 12.77 -18.33 9.00
C LEU A 59 13.10 -19.81 9.20
N ASP A 60 13.91 -20.37 8.30
CA ASP A 60 14.60 -21.63 8.52
C ASP A 60 15.96 -21.43 9.23
N LYS A 61 16.69 -22.52 9.44
CA LYS A 61 18.00 -22.50 10.13
C LYS A 61 19.04 -21.64 9.41
N ASP A 62 18.94 -21.48 8.10
CA ASP A 62 19.91 -20.77 7.26
C ASP A 62 19.49 -19.30 7.05
N GLY A 63 18.39 -18.87 7.67
CA GLY A 63 17.84 -17.52 7.52
C GLY A 63 17.01 -17.35 6.25
N VAL A 64 16.62 -18.44 5.57
CA VAL A 64 15.68 -18.37 4.45
C VAL A 64 14.28 -18.10 4.99
N ILE A 65 13.63 -17.09 4.43
CA ILE A 65 12.26 -16.72 4.77
C ILE A 65 11.31 -17.77 4.18
N LEU A 66 10.67 -18.54 5.04
CA LEU A 66 9.67 -19.56 4.69
C LEU A 66 8.27 -18.96 4.54
N ASP A 67 7.96 -17.95 5.35
CA ASP A 67 6.68 -17.25 5.35
C ASP A 67 6.87 -15.79 5.77
N ALA A 68 6.02 -14.90 5.25
CA ALA A 68 6.05 -13.48 5.57
C ALA A 68 4.64 -12.90 5.55
N ASP A 69 4.33 -12.03 6.51
CA ASP A 69 3.08 -11.27 6.58
C ASP A 69 3.37 -9.81 6.94
N VAL A 70 2.58 -8.89 6.39
CA VAL A 70 2.66 -7.46 6.69
C VAL A 70 1.24 -6.93 6.88
N ASP A 71 1.00 -6.17 7.95
CA ASP A 71 -0.29 -5.55 8.22
C ASP A 71 -0.12 -4.10 8.69
N PHE A 72 -1.12 -3.26 8.40
CA PHE A 72 -1.22 -1.89 8.87
C PHE A 72 -2.43 -1.81 9.79
N LYS A 73 -2.21 -1.47 11.06
CA LYS A 73 -3.26 -1.27 12.04
C LYS A 73 -3.54 0.21 12.29
N ILE A 74 -4.82 0.54 12.42
CA ILE A 74 -5.30 1.88 12.80
C ILE A 74 -6.24 1.74 13.99
N LEU A 75 -6.02 2.56 15.01
CA LEU A 75 -6.91 2.68 16.15
C LEU A 75 -8.08 3.59 15.80
N LYS A 76 -9.31 3.06 15.81
CA LYS A 76 -10.55 3.83 15.63
C LYS A 76 -11.50 3.49 16.76
N ASP A 77 -12.01 4.52 17.43
CA ASP A 77 -12.96 4.38 18.54
C ASP A 77 -12.48 3.38 19.61
N GLY A 78 -11.16 3.36 19.89
CA GLY A 78 -10.53 2.47 20.86
C GLY A 78 -10.31 1.03 20.39
N VAL A 79 -10.60 0.71 19.13
CA VAL A 79 -10.43 -0.63 18.54
C VAL A 79 -9.37 -0.61 17.45
N TRP A 80 -8.40 -1.50 17.55
CA TRP A 80 -7.43 -1.74 16.49
C TRP A 80 -8.09 -2.48 15.33
N SER A 81 -8.03 -1.87 14.16
CA SER A 81 -8.54 -2.45 12.91
C SER A 81 -7.42 -2.54 11.89
N SER A 82 -7.36 -3.65 11.16
CA SER A 82 -6.49 -3.74 9.99
C SER A 82 -7.02 -2.82 8.90
N ARG A 83 -6.12 -2.05 8.29
CA ARG A 83 -6.39 -1.26 7.09
C ARG A 83 -6.65 -2.15 5.87
N LEU A 84 -6.25 -3.42 5.95
CA LEU A 84 -6.47 -4.43 4.91
C LEU A 84 -7.90 -4.99 4.95
N ASN A 85 -8.53 -5.01 6.14
CA ASN A 85 -9.88 -5.51 6.32
C ASN A 85 -10.93 -4.45 5.94
N GLY A 86 -11.56 -4.63 4.77
CA GLY A 86 -12.60 -3.75 4.27
C GLY A 86 -14.00 -4.30 4.53
N ASN A 87 -14.64 -3.91 5.64
CA ASN A 87 -16.11 -3.91 5.69
C ASN A 87 -16.63 -2.74 4.85
N THR A 88 -16.48 -2.87 3.53
CA THR A 88 -16.88 -1.86 2.56
C THR A 88 -18.30 -2.16 2.09
N ALA A 89 -19.23 -1.24 2.35
CA ALA A 89 -20.51 -1.21 1.66
C ALA A 89 -20.49 -0.07 0.63
N VAL A 90 -21.13 -0.30 -0.51
CA VAL A 90 -21.29 0.69 -1.58
C VAL A 90 -22.76 0.81 -1.90
N ALA A 91 -23.26 2.04 -2.01
CA ALA A 91 -24.56 2.35 -2.56
C ALA A 91 -24.44 3.44 -3.63
N ILE A 92 -25.31 3.36 -4.64
CA ILE A 92 -25.34 4.30 -5.77
C ILE A 92 -26.70 5.01 -5.78
N ASP A 93 -26.68 6.34 -5.80
CA ASP A 93 -27.84 7.18 -6.08
C ASP A 93 -27.76 7.69 -7.52
N TYR A 94 -28.46 7.01 -8.42
CA TYR A 94 -28.51 7.35 -9.85
C TYR A 94 -29.24 8.67 -10.14
N SER A 95 -29.96 9.25 -9.17
CA SER A 95 -30.62 10.55 -9.33
C SER A 95 -29.64 11.72 -9.21
N VAL A 96 -28.49 11.49 -8.56
CA VAL A 96 -27.46 12.50 -8.36
C VAL A 96 -26.66 12.70 -9.65
N THR A 97 -26.36 13.95 -9.98
CA THR A 97 -25.33 14.30 -10.96
C THR A 97 -24.08 14.70 -10.19
N PRO A 98 -22.94 14.03 -10.39
CA PRO A 98 -21.73 14.32 -9.63
C PRO A 98 -21.24 15.73 -9.95
N THR A 99 -20.70 16.42 -8.95
CA THR A 99 -20.07 17.73 -9.14
C THR A 99 -18.64 17.70 -8.63
N ALA A 100 -17.76 18.47 -9.28
CA ALA A 100 -16.36 18.48 -8.94
C ALA A 100 -16.14 19.10 -7.55
N ALA A 101 -15.19 18.54 -6.79
CA ALA A 101 -14.69 19.12 -5.57
C ALA A 101 -14.05 20.48 -5.84
N VAL A 102 -14.13 21.37 -4.86
CA VAL A 102 -13.45 22.67 -4.92
C VAL A 102 -12.03 22.49 -4.40
N LEU A 103 -11.06 22.82 -5.26
CA LEU A 103 -9.64 22.87 -4.90
C LEU A 103 -9.27 24.26 -4.36
N GLY A 104 -8.14 24.35 -3.66
CA GLY A 104 -7.56 25.62 -3.22
C GLY A 104 -7.58 25.81 -1.71
N THR A 105 -7.64 27.07 -1.27
CA THR A 105 -7.43 27.45 0.15
C THR A 105 -8.59 27.05 1.06
N THR A 106 -9.80 26.93 0.52
CA THR A 106 -10.97 26.43 1.25
C THR A 106 -11.51 25.20 0.50
N PRO A 107 -10.82 24.06 0.60
CA PRO A 107 -11.20 22.88 -0.16
C PRO A 107 -12.51 22.30 0.36
N SER A 108 -13.35 21.80 -0.55
CA SER A 108 -14.59 21.12 -0.19
C SER A 108 -14.90 20.01 -1.18
N ASN A 109 -15.50 18.92 -0.68
CA ASN A 109 -16.02 17.89 -1.56
C ASN A 109 -17.15 18.45 -2.44
N GLY A 110 -17.27 17.91 -3.64
CA GLY A 110 -18.44 18.07 -4.49
C GLY A 110 -19.51 17.04 -4.15
N THR A 111 -20.53 16.97 -5.00
CA THR A 111 -21.64 16.02 -4.88
C THR A 111 -21.22 14.69 -5.47
N SER A 112 -21.50 13.60 -4.75
CA SER A 112 -21.18 12.24 -5.17
C SER A 112 -22.45 11.40 -5.34
N MET A 113 -22.49 10.54 -6.36
CA MET A 113 -23.50 9.49 -6.52
C MET A 113 -23.24 8.30 -5.60
N PHE A 114 -22.05 8.17 -5.04
CA PHE A 114 -21.60 6.98 -4.29
C PHE A 114 -21.52 7.24 -2.79
N THR A 115 -22.21 6.42 -2.02
CA THR A 115 -21.98 6.30 -0.56
C THR A 115 -21.13 5.06 -0.32
N ILE A 116 -19.95 5.23 0.30
CA ILE A 116 -19.02 4.14 0.55
C ILE A 116 -18.57 4.18 2.02
N THR A 117 -18.72 3.07 2.75
CA THR A 117 -18.42 3.00 4.20
C THR A 117 -17.02 2.45 4.53
N GLY A 118 -16.27 1.99 3.53
CA GLY A 118 -14.93 1.42 3.70
C GLY A 118 -13.88 2.45 4.12
N SER A 119 -12.91 2.03 4.93
CA SER A 119 -11.77 2.87 5.34
C SER A 119 -10.60 2.87 4.35
N ASN A 120 -10.59 1.93 3.42
CA ASN A 120 -9.58 1.81 2.39
C ASN A 120 -10.20 2.12 1.02
N MET A 121 -9.78 3.24 0.44
CA MET A 121 -10.23 3.66 -0.88
C MET A 121 -9.08 3.68 -1.89
N MET A 122 -7.87 3.29 -1.51
CA MET A 122 -6.72 3.40 -2.41
C MET A 122 -6.84 2.40 -3.55
N SER A 123 -6.76 2.88 -4.79
CA SER A 123 -6.99 2.07 -5.98
C SER A 123 -8.34 1.35 -6.00
N PHE A 124 -9.36 1.96 -5.40
CA PHE A 124 -10.71 1.42 -5.33
C PHE A 124 -11.50 1.73 -6.60
N TYR A 125 -12.36 0.81 -7.03
CA TYR A 125 -13.40 1.08 -8.01
C TYR A 125 -14.76 0.54 -7.55
N ALA A 126 -15.84 1.15 -8.04
CA ALA A 126 -17.18 0.60 -7.97
C ALA A 126 -17.96 0.92 -9.25
N VAL A 127 -18.79 -0.01 -9.71
CA VAL A 127 -19.60 0.15 -10.91
C VAL A 127 -20.98 -0.46 -10.69
N GLY A 128 -22.01 0.12 -11.31
CA GLY A 128 -23.35 -0.46 -11.36
C GLY A 128 -24.16 0.11 -12.49
N VAL A 129 -25.23 -0.60 -12.85
CA VAL A 129 -26.16 -0.21 -13.93
C VAL A 129 -27.58 -0.33 -13.40
N ASN A 130 -28.35 0.76 -13.45
CA ASN A 130 -29.74 0.71 -13.00
C ASN A 130 -30.68 0.15 -14.10
N SER A 131 -31.95 -0.04 -13.76
CA SER A 131 -33.00 -0.51 -14.67
C SER A 131 -33.23 0.38 -15.89
N ASP A 132 -32.85 1.66 -15.82
CA ASP A 132 -32.97 2.60 -16.95
C ASP A 132 -31.77 2.54 -17.91
N GLY A 133 -30.76 1.72 -17.61
CA GLY A 133 -29.53 1.59 -18.38
C GLY A 133 -28.51 2.70 -18.13
N ILE A 134 -28.63 3.44 -17.01
CA ILE A 134 -27.63 4.41 -16.56
C ILE A 134 -26.48 3.66 -15.91
N VAL A 135 -25.27 3.89 -16.40
CA VAL A 135 -24.05 3.37 -15.80
C VAL A 135 -23.49 4.42 -14.84
N ALA A 136 -23.23 4.00 -13.60
CA ALA A 136 -22.48 4.77 -12.63
C ALA A 136 -21.17 4.03 -12.34
N LEU A 137 -20.06 4.75 -12.44
CA LEU A 137 -18.72 4.22 -12.25
C LEU A 137 -17.93 5.18 -11.38
N THR A 138 -17.15 4.65 -10.46
CA THR A 138 -16.19 5.43 -9.68
C THR A 138 -14.85 4.75 -9.59
N PHE A 139 -13.81 5.57 -9.55
CA PHE A 139 -12.43 5.18 -9.32
C PHE A 139 -11.81 6.10 -8.28
N VAL A 140 -10.84 5.61 -7.53
CA VAL A 140 -10.07 6.44 -6.61
C VAL A 140 -8.62 6.45 -7.07
N ASP A 141 -8.18 7.59 -7.57
CA ASP A 141 -6.82 7.76 -8.08
C ASP A 141 -5.82 7.80 -6.91
N PRO A 142 -4.81 6.93 -6.90
CA PRO A 142 -3.86 6.86 -5.78
C PRO A 142 -2.93 8.07 -5.69
N MET A 143 -2.75 8.84 -6.78
CA MET A 143 -1.80 9.95 -6.83
C MET A 143 -2.41 11.25 -6.32
N THR A 144 -3.60 11.58 -6.77
CA THR A 144 -4.40 12.74 -6.32
C THR A 144 -5.16 12.45 -5.05
N ARG A 145 -5.45 11.18 -4.73
CA ARG A 145 -6.30 10.74 -3.61
C ARG A 145 -7.71 11.33 -3.70
N TYR A 146 -8.18 11.54 -4.92
CA TYR A 146 -9.57 11.91 -5.22
C TYR A 146 -10.33 10.72 -5.79
N ARG A 147 -11.60 10.65 -5.42
CA ARG A 147 -12.60 9.84 -6.10
C ARG A 147 -13.06 10.56 -7.35
N PHE A 148 -12.96 9.88 -8.48
CA PHE A 148 -13.50 10.27 -9.76
C PHE A 148 -14.76 9.48 -10.04
N GLU A 149 -15.77 10.13 -10.61
CA GLU A 149 -17.07 9.54 -10.91
C GLU A 149 -17.44 9.78 -12.36
N VAL A 150 -18.02 8.76 -12.98
CA VAL A 150 -18.54 8.78 -14.33
C VAL A 150 -20.01 8.38 -14.26
N LYS A 151 -20.87 9.20 -14.86
CA LYS A 151 -22.29 8.92 -15.08
C LYS A 151 -22.53 8.88 -16.58
N LEU A 152 -22.94 7.72 -17.11
CA LEU A 152 -23.26 7.55 -18.52
C LEU A 152 -24.76 7.29 -18.64
N ASP A 153 -25.46 8.18 -19.32
CA ASP A 153 -26.88 8.02 -19.58
C ASP A 153 -27.14 6.85 -20.55
N SER A 154 -28.39 6.39 -20.62
CA SER A 154 -28.79 5.24 -21.42
C SER A 154 -28.57 5.39 -22.93
N THR A 155 -28.35 6.63 -23.39
CA THR A 155 -28.05 6.95 -24.80
C THR A 155 -26.56 7.11 -25.09
N PHE A 156 -25.67 6.88 -24.12
CA PHE A 156 -24.23 6.97 -24.34
C PHE A 156 -23.75 5.94 -25.38
N ASP A 157 -22.86 6.36 -26.27
CA ASP A 157 -22.25 5.48 -27.26
C ASP A 157 -21.04 4.75 -26.66
N TYR A 158 -21.24 3.50 -26.24
CA TYR A 158 -20.19 2.69 -25.60
C TYR A 158 -19.07 2.24 -26.55
N THR A 159 -19.21 2.49 -27.86
CA THR A 159 -18.14 2.27 -28.84
C THR A 159 -17.10 3.40 -28.86
N GLN A 160 -17.42 4.54 -28.23
CA GLN A 160 -16.47 5.63 -28.06
C GLN A 160 -15.23 5.15 -27.30
N PRO A 161 -14.05 5.71 -27.62
CA PRO A 161 -12.84 5.35 -26.90
C PRO A 161 -12.85 5.95 -25.49
N VAL A 162 -12.16 5.28 -24.57
CA VAL A 162 -11.92 5.72 -23.18
C VAL A 162 -11.30 7.12 -23.13
N SER A 163 -10.53 7.52 -24.15
CA SER A 163 -9.99 8.88 -24.31
C SER A 163 -11.04 10.00 -24.33
N THR A 164 -12.32 9.68 -24.49
CA THR A 164 -13.43 10.64 -24.37
C THR A 164 -13.83 10.94 -22.92
N LEU A 165 -13.53 10.03 -21.99
CA LEU A 165 -13.84 10.15 -20.56
C LEU A 165 -12.80 11.02 -19.85
N THR A 166 -12.81 12.31 -20.15
CA THR A 166 -11.87 13.28 -19.58
C THR A 166 -12.52 14.15 -18.51
N ILE A 167 -11.68 14.79 -17.69
CA ILE A 167 -12.14 15.75 -16.68
C ILE A 167 -12.81 16.96 -17.35
N GLY A 168 -12.23 17.45 -18.44
CA GLY A 168 -12.71 18.61 -19.19
C GLY A 168 -13.98 18.35 -20.01
N SER A 169 -14.28 17.09 -20.36
CA SER A 169 -15.57 16.75 -21.00
C SER A 169 -16.73 16.72 -19.99
N GLY A 170 -16.44 16.76 -18.69
CA GLY A 170 -17.43 16.61 -17.63
C GLY A 170 -17.89 15.17 -17.41
N LEU A 171 -17.36 14.20 -18.17
CA LEU A 171 -17.69 12.79 -18.00
C LEU A 171 -16.91 12.13 -16.86
N LEU A 172 -15.71 12.62 -16.55
CA LEU A 172 -14.89 12.14 -15.42
C LEU A 172 -14.80 13.22 -14.33
N VAL A 173 -15.64 13.13 -13.30
CA VAL A 173 -15.81 14.20 -12.31
C VAL A 173 -15.09 13.86 -11.00
N PRO A 174 -14.08 14.64 -10.57
CA PRO A 174 -13.42 14.44 -9.28
C PRO A 174 -14.29 14.97 -8.13
N THR A 175 -14.97 14.11 -7.38
CA THR A 175 -16.02 14.52 -6.42
C THR A 175 -15.54 14.66 -4.99
N THR A 176 -14.60 13.84 -4.52
CA THR A 176 -14.34 13.70 -3.08
C THR A 176 -12.88 13.38 -2.81
N GLN A 177 -12.26 14.10 -1.87
CA GLN A 177 -10.95 13.72 -1.37
C GLN A 177 -11.08 12.52 -0.43
N THR A 178 -10.41 11.41 -0.73
CA THR A 178 -10.50 10.16 0.04
C THR A 178 -9.42 10.05 1.12
N ALA A 179 -8.30 10.77 0.96
CA ALA A 179 -7.24 10.85 1.95
C ALA A 179 -6.37 12.11 1.78
N GLY A 180 -5.78 12.58 2.88
CA GLY A 180 -4.72 13.60 2.85
C GLY A 180 -3.41 13.06 2.27
N GLY A 181 -2.44 13.91 1.95
CA GLY A 181 -1.08 13.48 1.54
C GLY A 181 -0.90 13.03 0.10
N ALA A 182 -1.72 13.54 -0.82
CA ALA A 182 -1.60 13.29 -2.26
C ALA A 182 -0.21 13.67 -2.80
N LEU A 183 0.33 12.85 -3.71
CA LEU A 183 1.58 13.14 -4.42
C LEU A 183 1.33 14.21 -5.50
N THR A 184 0.21 14.08 -6.22
CA THR A 184 -0.22 15.06 -7.21
C THR A 184 -1.28 15.96 -6.59
N LYS A 185 -0.97 17.25 -6.45
CA LYS A 185 -1.88 18.27 -5.89
C LYS A 185 -2.19 19.31 -6.98
N PRO A 186 -3.20 19.06 -7.83
CA PRO A 186 -3.56 20.04 -8.86
C PRO A 186 -4.02 21.34 -8.19
N ALA A 187 -3.63 22.48 -8.76
CA ALA A 187 -4.12 23.80 -8.32
C ALA A 187 -5.53 24.09 -8.85
N SER A 188 -5.89 23.48 -9.98
CA SER A 188 -7.21 23.53 -10.61
C SER A 188 -7.47 22.22 -11.36
N TRP A 189 -8.73 21.84 -11.52
CA TRP A 189 -9.10 20.73 -12.40
C TRP A 189 -8.81 21.03 -13.87
N ASP A 190 -8.76 22.31 -14.26
CA ASP A 190 -8.42 22.74 -15.62
C ASP A 190 -7.02 22.27 -16.02
N SER A 191 -6.07 22.18 -15.08
CA SER A 191 -4.72 21.68 -15.39
C SER A 191 -4.71 20.20 -15.77
N LEU A 192 -5.81 19.48 -15.49
CA LEU A 192 -6.01 18.09 -15.82
C LEU A 192 -7.17 17.89 -16.81
N ALA A 193 -7.70 18.95 -17.44
CA ALA A 193 -8.91 18.88 -18.26
C ALA A 193 -8.82 17.86 -19.41
N ALA A 194 -7.67 17.74 -20.07
CA ALA A 194 -7.47 16.78 -21.16
C ALA A 194 -7.16 15.35 -20.68
N LYS A 195 -7.09 15.11 -19.36
CA LYS A 195 -6.69 13.83 -18.76
C LYS A 195 -7.89 12.92 -18.58
N THR A 196 -7.69 11.64 -18.87
CA THR A 196 -8.54 10.54 -18.41
C THR A 196 -8.00 9.98 -17.10
N PHE A 197 -8.71 9.02 -16.52
CA PHE A 197 -8.23 8.32 -15.32
C PHE A 197 -6.88 7.62 -15.53
N PHE A 198 -6.58 7.22 -16.77
CA PHE A 198 -5.37 6.46 -17.13
C PHE A 198 -4.15 7.33 -17.42
N ASP A 199 -4.24 8.65 -17.30
CA ASP A 199 -3.08 9.54 -17.53
C ASP A 199 -3.06 10.83 -16.70
N ILE A 200 -3.72 10.80 -15.54
CA ILE A 200 -3.70 11.88 -14.54
C ILE A 200 -2.27 12.21 -14.11
N SER A 201 -1.42 11.20 -13.98
CA SER A 201 -0.03 11.34 -13.55
C SER A 201 0.91 10.47 -14.40
N TYR A 202 2.21 10.69 -14.25
CA TYR A 202 3.22 9.83 -14.87
C TYR A 202 3.24 8.40 -14.30
N TYR A 203 2.65 8.19 -13.12
CA TYR A 203 2.47 6.88 -12.50
C TYR A 203 1.14 6.20 -12.83
N SER A 204 0.35 6.77 -13.75
CA SER A 204 -0.92 6.16 -14.15
C SER A 204 -0.74 4.83 -14.90
N HIS A 205 0.46 4.51 -15.38
CA HIS A 205 0.77 3.18 -15.95
C HIS A 205 0.50 2.05 -14.95
N VAL A 206 0.66 2.29 -13.64
CA VAL A 206 0.38 1.31 -12.60
C VAL A 206 -1.11 0.89 -12.55
N VAL A 207 -2.01 1.75 -13.03
CA VAL A 207 -3.44 1.41 -13.15
C VAL A 207 -3.66 0.40 -14.27
N THR A 208 -2.90 0.49 -15.38
CA THR A 208 -3.14 -0.25 -16.63
C THR A 208 -2.22 -1.45 -16.85
N ASP A 209 -1.08 -1.50 -16.17
CA ASP A 209 -0.05 -2.53 -16.43
C ASP A 209 -0.36 -3.86 -15.75
N SER A 210 -1.21 -3.83 -14.71
CA SER A 210 -1.57 -5.01 -13.92
C SER A 210 -3.02 -4.97 -13.43
N GLY A 211 -3.54 -6.13 -13.01
CA GLY A 211 -4.88 -6.25 -12.43
C GLY A 211 -6.01 -6.13 -13.47
N ILE A 212 -7.16 -5.65 -13.02
CA ILE A 212 -8.42 -5.70 -13.80
C ILE A 212 -8.38 -4.84 -15.08
N PHE A 213 -7.58 -3.78 -15.11
CA PHE A 213 -7.41 -2.93 -16.30
C PHE A 213 -6.22 -3.33 -17.17
N ALA A 214 -5.56 -4.46 -16.90
CA ALA A 214 -4.50 -4.97 -17.76
C ALA A 214 -4.97 -5.05 -19.22
N GLY A 215 -4.25 -4.33 -20.09
CA GLY A 215 -4.52 -4.24 -21.53
C GLY A 215 -5.59 -3.22 -21.94
N VAL A 216 -6.19 -2.48 -21.01
CA VAL A 216 -7.05 -1.33 -21.33
C VAL A 216 -6.16 -0.13 -21.64
N THR A 217 -6.39 0.49 -22.80
CA THR A 217 -5.70 1.69 -23.27
C THR A 217 -6.67 2.83 -23.50
N LYS A 218 -6.16 4.03 -23.76
CA LYS A 218 -6.99 5.19 -24.15
C LYS A 218 -7.81 4.98 -25.42
N ASP A 219 -7.36 4.10 -26.30
CA ASP A 219 -8.02 3.76 -27.56
C ASP A 219 -9.00 2.60 -27.41
N SER A 220 -9.01 1.93 -26.25
CA SER A 220 -10.01 0.91 -25.93
C SER A 220 -11.40 1.55 -25.84
N THR A 221 -12.43 0.79 -26.17
CA THR A 221 -13.82 1.27 -26.05
C THR A 221 -14.24 1.38 -24.59
N VAL A 222 -15.19 2.28 -24.30
CA VAL A 222 -15.82 2.35 -22.97
C VAL A 222 -16.53 1.04 -22.62
N GLN A 223 -17.10 0.34 -23.62
CA GLN A 223 -17.62 -1.01 -23.43
C GLN A 223 -16.57 -1.98 -22.86
N LEU A 224 -15.38 -2.06 -23.47
CA LEU A 224 -14.32 -2.95 -23.01
C LEU A 224 -13.91 -2.63 -21.56
N LEU A 225 -13.81 -1.34 -21.22
CA LEU A 225 -13.54 -0.90 -19.84
C LEU A 225 -14.60 -1.41 -18.87
N LEU A 226 -15.88 -1.28 -19.20
CA LEU A 226 -16.99 -1.72 -18.34
C LEU A 226 -17.10 -3.24 -18.25
N GLU A 227 -16.82 -3.97 -19.34
CA GLU A 227 -16.74 -5.44 -19.35
C GLU A 227 -15.62 -5.95 -18.45
N LYS A 228 -14.46 -5.28 -18.44
CA LYS A 228 -13.38 -5.59 -17.48
C LYS A 228 -13.84 -5.44 -16.04
N LEU A 229 -14.74 -4.50 -15.76
CA LEU A 229 -15.35 -4.28 -14.44
C LEU A 229 -16.54 -5.22 -14.14
N GLY A 230 -16.82 -6.16 -15.05
CA GLY A 230 -17.84 -7.18 -14.89
C GLY A 230 -19.22 -6.82 -15.46
N ILE A 231 -19.40 -5.63 -16.06
CA ILE A 231 -20.67 -5.26 -16.69
C ILE A 231 -20.87 -6.08 -17.96
N SER A 232 -22.02 -6.76 -18.05
CA SER A 232 -22.40 -7.49 -19.26
C SER A 232 -23.06 -6.56 -20.28
N PHE A 233 -22.85 -6.85 -21.57
CA PHE A 233 -23.45 -6.13 -22.69
C PHE A 233 -24.29 -7.06 -23.58
N VAL A 234 -25.44 -6.56 -24.06
CA VAL A 234 -26.27 -7.18 -25.10
C VAL A 234 -26.62 -6.11 -26.11
N ASP A 235 -26.38 -6.36 -27.40
CA ASP A 235 -26.61 -5.39 -28.49
C ASP A 235 -26.02 -4.00 -28.20
N ASN A 236 -24.77 -3.97 -27.68
CA ASN A 236 -24.04 -2.76 -27.27
C ASN A 236 -24.73 -1.94 -26.15
N LYS A 237 -25.61 -2.55 -25.36
CA LYS A 237 -26.24 -1.93 -24.20
C LYS A 237 -25.82 -2.63 -22.90
N PRO A 238 -25.44 -1.88 -21.86
CA PRO A 238 -25.11 -2.46 -20.56
C PRO A 238 -26.37 -3.08 -19.95
N GLN A 239 -26.21 -4.25 -19.33
CA GLN A 239 -27.28 -4.92 -18.62
C GLN A 239 -27.38 -4.40 -17.18
N GLU A 240 -28.60 -4.34 -16.65
CA GLU A 240 -28.85 -3.98 -15.25
C GLU A 240 -27.99 -4.86 -14.34
N GLN A 241 -27.28 -4.23 -13.42
CA GLN A 241 -26.39 -4.91 -12.51
C GLN A 241 -26.31 -4.15 -11.19
N VAL A 242 -26.56 -4.88 -10.10
CA VAL A 242 -26.27 -4.38 -8.75
C VAL A 242 -24.82 -3.95 -8.63
N VAL A 243 -24.56 -2.99 -7.74
CA VAL A 243 -23.20 -2.46 -7.58
C VAL A 243 -22.19 -3.56 -7.29
N SER A 244 -21.14 -3.61 -8.10
CA SER A 244 -19.93 -4.38 -7.84
C SER A 244 -18.79 -3.42 -7.52
N PHE A 245 -17.83 -3.88 -6.73
CA PHE A 245 -16.68 -3.06 -6.36
C PHE A 245 -15.46 -3.94 -6.11
N GLY A 246 -14.30 -3.31 -6.13
CA GLY A 246 -13.04 -3.96 -5.86
C GLY A 246 -11.89 -2.97 -5.86
N TYR A 247 -10.70 -3.51 -6.04
CA TYR A 247 -9.48 -2.73 -6.13
C TYR A 247 -8.74 -3.10 -7.42
N PHE A 248 -8.15 -2.11 -8.09
CA PHE A 248 -7.34 -2.29 -9.29
C PHE A 248 -5.84 -2.26 -8.97
N GLY A 249 -5.00 -2.45 -10.00
CA GLY A 249 -3.57 -2.73 -9.82
C GLY A 249 -3.39 -4.05 -9.06
N LEU A 250 -2.59 -4.05 -7.99
CA LEU A 250 -2.43 -5.23 -7.13
C LEU A 250 -3.54 -5.47 -6.12
N GLY A 251 -4.52 -4.57 -6.00
CA GLY A 251 -5.61 -4.72 -5.04
C GLY A 251 -5.47 -3.81 -3.81
N GLY A 252 -5.04 -2.56 -4.01
CA GLY A 252 -4.90 -1.57 -2.94
C GLY A 252 -3.87 -1.98 -1.88
N TRP A 253 -4.05 -1.54 -0.63
CA TRP A 253 -3.13 -1.86 0.48
C TRP A 253 -2.92 -3.37 0.69
N ALA A 254 -3.99 -4.16 0.67
CA ALA A 254 -3.92 -5.62 0.82
C ALA A 254 -3.06 -6.25 -0.28
N GLY A 255 -3.28 -5.81 -1.52
CA GLY A 255 -2.46 -6.20 -2.67
C GLY A 255 -0.98 -5.92 -2.51
N ASN A 256 -0.63 -4.69 -2.11
CA ASN A 256 0.78 -4.29 -1.97
C ASN A 256 1.47 -5.09 -0.87
N TYR A 257 0.81 -5.28 0.28
CA TYR A 257 1.40 -6.01 1.40
C TYR A 257 1.54 -7.51 1.09
N ALA A 258 0.58 -8.09 0.37
CA ALA A 258 0.71 -9.44 -0.16
C ALA A 258 1.89 -9.57 -1.15
N ALA A 259 2.15 -8.54 -1.95
CA ALA A 259 3.29 -8.52 -2.87
C ALA A 259 4.64 -8.40 -2.12
N ILE A 260 4.72 -7.58 -1.06
CA ILE A 260 5.91 -7.52 -0.18
C ILE A 260 6.18 -8.89 0.42
N ALA A 261 5.16 -9.50 1.04
CA ALA A 261 5.24 -10.83 1.62
C ALA A 261 5.72 -11.88 0.59
N SER A 262 5.12 -11.88 -0.61
CA SER A 262 5.49 -12.80 -1.69
C SER A 262 6.93 -12.60 -2.17
N PHE A 263 7.42 -11.36 -2.20
CA PHE A 263 8.82 -11.07 -2.58
C PHE A 263 9.82 -11.61 -1.55
N LEU A 264 9.46 -11.54 -0.26
CA LEU A 264 10.31 -11.97 0.85
C LEU A 264 10.48 -13.48 0.89
N ILE A 265 9.42 -14.25 0.62
CA ILE A 265 9.45 -15.71 0.66
C ILE A 265 10.53 -16.27 -0.28
N GLY A 266 11.38 -17.14 0.27
CA GLY A 266 12.53 -17.76 -0.41
C GLY A 266 13.79 -16.90 -0.47
N LYS A 267 13.76 -15.66 0.04
CA LYS A 267 14.97 -14.83 0.19
C LYS A 267 15.72 -15.20 1.47
N ASN A 268 17.02 -14.97 1.47
CA ASN A 268 17.82 -15.11 2.68
C ASN A 268 17.86 -13.76 3.42
N ALA A 269 17.32 -13.74 4.63
CA ALA A 269 17.21 -12.56 5.49
C ALA A 269 18.58 -11.98 5.89
N THR A 270 19.64 -12.80 5.92
CA THR A 270 21.01 -12.33 6.20
C THR A 270 21.61 -11.50 5.05
N GLY A 271 21.05 -11.63 3.84
CA GLY A 271 21.47 -10.86 2.66
C GLY A 271 20.48 -9.76 2.24
N LEU A 272 19.25 -9.79 2.77
CA LEU A 272 18.22 -8.79 2.52
C LEU A 272 17.94 -8.04 3.83
N LEU A 273 18.80 -7.09 4.18
CA LEU A 273 18.74 -6.40 5.47
C LEU A 273 17.75 -5.23 5.50
N SER A 274 17.18 -4.85 4.35
CA SER A 274 16.27 -3.72 4.21
C SER A 274 15.33 -3.90 3.02
N LEU A 275 14.13 -3.31 3.09
CA LEU A 275 13.20 -3.20 1.95
C LEU A 275 13.47 -1.94 1.12
N VAL A 276 14.36 -1.06 1.57
CA VAL A 276 14.79 0.15 0.89
C VAL A 276 16.28 0.07 0.57
N ASP A 277 16.65 0.45 -0.65
CA ASP A 277 18.05 0.60 -1.02
C ASP A 277 18.60 1.93 -0.49
N TRP A 278 19.09 1.90 0.75
CA TRP A 278 19.69 3.05 1.43
C TRP A 278 21.05 3.46 0.85
N THR A 279 21.62 2.67 -0.07
CA THR A 279 22.88 3.03 -0.74
C THR A 279 22.70 4.09 -1.80
N ASN A 280 21.44 4.38 -2.19
CA ASN A 280 21.12 5.49 -3.05
C ASN A 280 21.51 6.83 -2.36
N PRO A 281 22.41 7.63 -2.97
CA PRO A 281 22.87 8.90 -2.40
C PRO A 281 21.73 9.86 -2.05
N ASP A 282 20.63 9.84 -2.81
CA ASP A 282 19.47 10.72 -2.58
C ASP A 282 18.77 10.43 -1.24
N TYR A 283 18.91 9.21 -0.70
CA TYR A 283 18.32 8.82 0.60
C TYR A 283 19.32 8.88 1.72
N LEU A 284 20.59 8.56 1.44
CA LEU A 284 21.65 8.59 2.43
C LEU A 284 21.80 9.98 3.07
N GLU A 285 21.69 11.04 2.27
CA GLU A 285 21.72 12.42 2.77
C GLU A 285 20.47 12.81 3.58
N SER A 286 19.43 11.99 3.55
CA SER A 286 18.16 12.21 4.26
C SER A 286 18.03 11.38 5.54
N ILE A 287 19.06 10.64 5.94
CA ILE A 287 19.13 9.91 7.21
C ILE A 287 20.01 10.73 8.16
N ASN A 288 19.51 11.06 9.35
CA ASN A 288 20.26 11.81 10.35
C ASN A 288 21.16 10.88 11.22
N ASP A 289 21.92 11.47 12.14
CA ASP A 289 22.84 10.74 13.02
C ASP A 289 22.12 9.76 13.98
N ASP A 290 20.81 9.91 14.16
CA ASP A 290 19.94 9.05 14.96
C ASP A 290 19.28 7.94 14.10
N ASN A 291 19.75 7.73 12.87
CA ASN A 291 19.20 6.81 11.87
C ASN A 291 17.73 7.08 11.49
N GLU A 292 17.28 8.33 11.59
CA GLU A 292 15.93 8.71 11.23
C GLU A 292 15.86 9.26 9.80
N PHE A 293 14.96 8.71 9.00
CA PHE A 293 14.82 9.11 7.60
C PHE A 293 13.76 10.20 7.38
N GLY A 294 14.15 11.29 6.72
CA GLY A 294 13.23 12.27 6.12
C GLY A 294 12.59 13.25 7.11
N ILE A 295 13.27 13.54 8.22
CA ILE A 295 12.85 14.51 9.26
C ILE A 295 13.39 15.91 8.96
N ASP A 296 14.68 16.01 8.65
CA ASP A 296 15.37 17.30 8.49
C ASP A 296 15.42 17.79 7.02
N VAL A 297 15.21 16.88 6.08
CA VAL A 297 15.19 17.17 4.64
C VAL A 297 13.92 16.57 4.02
N PRO A 298 13.19 17.30 3.15
CA PRO A 298 12.10 16.71 2.38
C PRO A 298 12.61 15.62 1.43
N ALA A 299 12.73 14.39 1.92
CA ALA A 299 13.08 13.24 1.11
C ALA A 299 11.88 12.81 0.24
N GLY A 300 12.15 12.53 -1.03
CA GLY A 300 11.18 11.99 -1.97
C GLY A 300 10.80 10.54 -1.67
N SER A 301 10.08 9.91 -2.60
CA SER A 301 9.89 8.45 -2.62
C SER A 301 11.23 7.71 -2.63
N THR A 302 11.38 6.72 -1.75
CA THR A 302 12.51 5.79 -1.72
C THR A 302 12.45 4.81 -2.89
N VAL A 303 13.59 4.46 -3.53
CA VAL A 303 13.73 3.27 -4.36
C VAL A 303 13.68 2.09 -3.41
N THR A 304 12.72 1.20 -3.62
CA THR A 304 12.43 0.12 -2.69
C THR A 304 12.56 -1.22 -3.40
N VAL A 305 12.53 -2.32 -2.66
CA VAL A 305 12.44 -3.68 -3.23
C VAL A 305 11.21 -3.85 -4.14
N GLN A 306 10.21 -2.99 -3.93
CA GLN A 306 9.26 -2.60 -4.96
C GLN A 306 9.83 -1.32 -5.60
N ASP A 307 10.18 -1.35 -6.88
CA ASP A 307 10.32 -0.10 -7.60
C ASP A 307 8.99 0.60 -7.42
N SER A 308 8.95 1.64 -6.56
CA SER A 308 7.72 2.21 -6.01
C SER A 308 6.82 2.79 -7.09
N PHE A 309 7.34 2.78 -8.31
CA PHE A 309 6.78 3.28 -9.54
C PHE A 309 6.70 2.19 -10.60
N ASP A 310 7.77 1.44 -10.88
CA ASP A 310 7.79 0.51 -12.03
C ASP A 310 7.42 -0.95 -11.70
N THR A 311 7.46 -1.39 -10.44
CA THR A 311 7.09 -2.78 -10.04
C THR A 311 5.94 -2.84 -9.05
N ILE A 312 4.97 -2.00 -9.35
CA ILE A 312 3.60 -2.13 -8.89
C ILE A 312 3.41 -1.66 -7.45
N ALA A 313 3.24 -0.34 -7.33
CA ALA A 313 2.54 0.23 -6.20
C ALA A 313 1.45 1.15 -6.77
N GLY A 314 0.23 0.63 -6.91
CA GLY A 314 -0.97 1.44 -7.23
C GLY A 314 -1.36 2.35 -6.06
N ALA A 315 -0.36 2.84 -5.34
CA ALA A 315 -0.40 3.17 -3.94
C ALA A 315 1.02 3.60 -3.55
N THR A 316 1.19 4.84 -3.12
CA THR A 316 2.44 5.26 -2.49
C THR A 316 2.59 4.58 -1.13
N VAL A 317 3.01 3.31 -1.11
CA VAL A 317 3.52 2.67 0.11
C VAL A 317 4.86 3.36 0.37
N ARG A 318 4.92 4.13 1.47
CA ARG A 318 6.16 4.74 1.89
C ARG A 318 6.99 3.66 2.58
N MET A 319 7.71 2.87 1.79
CA MET A 319 8.39 1.66 2.26
C MET A 319 9.34 1.88 3.42
N SER A 320 9.74 3.12 3.76
CA SER A 320 10.58 3.38 4.92
C SER A 320 9.99 2.82 6.23
N ARG A 321 8.68 2.96 6.50
CA ARG A 321 8.07 2.38 7.72
C ARG A 321 7.86 0.87 7.64
N GLU A 322 7.52 0.34 6.47
CA GLU A 322 7.43 -1.12 6.25
C GLU A 322 8.83 -1.78 6.32
N SER A 323 9.87 -1.06 5.88
CA SER A 323 11.27 -1.47 5.98
C SER A 323 11.73 -1.45 7.43
N GLU A 324 11.34 -0.44 8.21
CA GLU A 324 11.63 -0.39 9.64
C GLU A 324 11.00 -1.56 10.39
N SER A 325 9.71 -1.86 10.14
CA SER A 325 9.06 -3.02 10.78
C SER A 325 9.72 -4.34 10.37
N TYR A 326 10.17 -4.46 9.11
CA TYR A 326 10.95 -5.60 8.65
C TYR A 326 12.32 -5.69 9.34
N GLN A 327 13.09 -4.60 9.41
CA GLN A 327 14.38 -4.55 10.08
C GLN A 327 14.27 -4.93 11.56
N LYS A 328 13.23 -4.47 12.26
CA LYS A 328 12.97 -4.87 13.64
C LYS A 328 12.60 -6.36 13.79
N ALA A 329 11.95 -6.97 12.80
CA ALA A 329 11.78 -8.42 12.79
C ALA A 329 13.13 -9.15 12.63
N LEU A 330 14.09 -8.57 11.90
CA LEU A 330 15.46 -9.08 11.80
C LEU A 330 16.26 -8.87 13.11
N VAL A 331 15.98 -7.81 13.87
CA VAL A 331 16.54 -7.61 15.22
C VAL A 331 16.08 -8.72 16.15
N GLU A 332 14.78 -9.03 16.15
CA GLU A 332 14.23 -10.16 16.92
C GLU A 332 14.82 -11.51 16.51
N ALA A 333 15.18 -11.67 15.23
CA ALA A 333 15.88 -12.85 14.72
C ALA A 333 17.37 -12.91 15.06
N GLY A 334 17.93 -11.87 15.69
CA GLY A 334 19.36 -11.75 15.98
C GLY A 334 20.24 -11.53 14.75
N ILE A 335 19.65 -11.12 13.62
CA ILE A 335 20.37 -10.83 12.36
C ILE A 335 20.88 -9.39 12.34
N LEU A 336 20.10 -8.46 12.89
CA LEU A 336 20.46 -7.04 13.06
C LEU A 336 20.49 -6.67 14.54
N THR A 337 21.11 -5.53 14.84
CA THR A 337 20.92 -4.82 16.11
C THR A 337 19.97 -3.64 15.93
N LEU A 338 19.43 -3.12 17.03
CA LEU A 338 18.54 -1.95 16.97
C LEU A 338 19.26 -0.71 16.39
N GLU A 339 20.57 -0.61 16.58
CA GLU A 339 21.41 0.46 16.01
C GLU A 339 21.52 0.40 14.48
N ASP A 340 21.23 -0.76 13.86
CA ASP A 340 21.22 -0.92 12.41
C ASP A 340 19.87 -0.53 11.76
N VAL A 341 18.85 -0.28 12.57
CA VAL A 341 17.49 0.03 12.10
C VAL A 341 17.42 1.50 11.65
N ILE A 342 16.86 1.72 10.46
CA ILE A 342 16.55 3.06 9.99
C ILE A 342 15.08 3.35 10.32
N ILE A 343 14.86 4.35 11.15
CA ILE A 343 13.51 4.75 11.59
C ILE A 343 12.82 5.45 10.41
N GLY A 344 11.72 4.84 9.97
CA GLY A 344 11.00 5.23 8.79
C GLY A 344 10.07 6.41 9.03
N ARG A 345 9.72 7.10 7.93
CA ARG A 345 8.70 8.14 7.99
C ARG A 345 7.31 7.52 7.98
N PHE A 346 6.62 7.62 9.11
CA PHE A 346 5.23 7.16 9.24
C PHE A 346 4.22 8.07 8.52
#